data_AF-A0A2R7QXR1-F1
#
_entry.id   AF-A0A2R7QXR1-F1
#
_cell.length_a   1.000
_cell.length_b   1.000
_cell.length_c   1.000
_cell.angle_alpha   90.00
_cell.angle_beta   90.00
_cell.angle_gamma   90.00
#
_symmetry.space_group_name_H-M   'P 1'
#
loop_
_entity.id
_entity.type
_entity.pdbx_description
1 polymer ?
#
loop_
_entity_poly.entity_id
_entity_poly.type
_entity_poly.pdbx_seq_one_letter_code
_entity_poly.pdbx_strand_id
1 'polypeptide(L)' 'MPEGDSVWRAANQLHQALAGQQLTASDFRVPRFATLNLAGWTVNEVVPRGKHLLMRVQGPD' A
#
# COMPACT_ATOMS: atom_id res chain seq x y z
N MET A 1 -8.53 18.42 5.41
CA MET A 1 -8.70 16.97 5.69
C MET A 1 -8.76 16.26 4.34
N PRO A 2 -8.16 15.07 4.15
CA PRO A 2 -8.30 14.37 2.88
C PRO A 2 -9.77 13.98 2.69
N GLU A 3 -10.39 14.50 1.64
CA GLU A 3 -11.73 14.08 1.21
C GLU A 3 -11.62 12.89 0.25
N GLY A 4 -12.76 12.35 -0.21
CA GLY A 4 -12.78 11.21 -1.13
C GLY A 4 -11.91 11.45 -2.37
N ASP A 5 -11.96 12.66 -2.94
CA ASP A 5 -11.18 13.03 -4.12
C ASP A 5 -9.67 13.12 -3.85
N SER A 6 -9.27 13.46 -2.62
CA SER A 6 -7.86 13.44 -2.22
C SER A 6 -7.36 12.01 -2.10
N VAL A 7 -8.16 11.10 -1.52
CA VAL A 7 -7.81 9.68 -1.38
C VAL A 7 -7.79 8.99 -2.74
N TRP A 8 -8.72 9.32 -3.64
CA TRP A 8 -8.74 8.78 -5.00
C TRP A 8 -7.47 9.17 -5.78
N ARG A 9 -7.08 10.45 -5.74
CA ARG A 9 -5.84 10.91 -6.39
C ARG A 9 -4.60 10.23 -5.82
N ALA A 10 -4.52 10.12 -4.49
CA ALA A 10 -3.40 9.45 -3.83
C ALA A 10 -3.33 7.96 -4.21
N ALA A 11 -4.47 7.26 -4.19
CA ALA A 11 -4.54 5.86 -4.58
C ALA A 11 -4.12 5.66 -6.04
N ASN A 12 -4.57 6.51 -6.96
CA ASN A 12 -4.21 6.41 -8.38
C ASN A 12 -2.69 6.63 -8.60
N GLN A 13 -2.11 7.64 -7.95
CA GLN A 13 -0.66 7.88 -8.03
C GLN A 13 0.16 6.71 -7.47
N LEU A 14 -0.24 6.19 -6.30
CA LEU A 14 0.42 5.05 -5.68
C LEU A 14 0.25 3.77 -6.51
N HIS A 15 -0.91 3.55 -7.11
CA HIS A 15 -1.15 2.40 -7.98
C HIS A 15 -0.23 2.44 -9.20
N GLN A 16 -0.12 3.59 -9.87
CA GLN A 16 0.79 3.77 -11.00
C GLN A 16 2.26 3.52 -10.64
N ALA A 17 2.69 3.91 -9.44
CA ALA A 17 4.06 3.75 -8.99
C ALA A 17 4.39 2.34 -8.49
N LEU A 18 3.44 1.67 -7.84
CA LEU A 18 3.73 0.47 -7.03
C LEU A 18 3.10 -0.81 -7.57
N ALA A 19 2.01 -0.76 -8.34
CA ALA A 19 1.34 -1.98 -8.78
C ALA A 19 2.26 -2.86 -9.65
N GLY A 20 2.30 -4.15 -9.34
CA GLY A 20 3.19 -5.14 -9.95
C GLY A 20 4.65 -5.04 -9.50
N GLN A 21 5.01 -4.07 -8.66
CA GLN A 21 6.38 -3.93 -8.14
C GLN A 21 6.56 -4.75 -6.86
N GLN A 22 7.79 -5.25 -6.69
CA GLN A 22 8.20 -5.95 -5.47
C GLN A 22 8.70 -4.94 -4.44
N LEU A 23 8.23 -5.09 -3.20
CA LEU A 23 8.70 -4.31 -2.06
C LEU A 23 10.12 -4.73 -1.72
N THR A 24 11.04 -3.76 -1.63
CA THR A 24 12.43 -4.01 -1.22
C THR A 24 12.62 -3.85 0.29
N ALA A 25 11.75 -3.09 0.96
CA ALA A 25 11.75 -2.87 2.40
C ALA A 25 10.36 -2.40 2.89
N SER A 26 10.11 -2.53 4.20
CA SER A 26 8.93 -1.97 4.88
C SER A 26 9.25 -1.55 6.32
N ASP A 27 8.63 -0.47 6.80
CA ASP A 27 8.69 -0.01 8.20
C ASP A 27 7.26 0.34 8.66
N PHE A 28 6.83 -0.23 9.80
CA PHE A 28 5.52 0.00 10.38
C PHE A 28 5.64 0.71 11.73
N ARG A 29 5.09 1.92 11.82
CA ARG A 29 5.01 2.71 13.07
C ARG A 29 3.84 2.31 13.98
N VAL A 30 3.29 1.12 13.77
CA VAL A 30 2.25 0.51 14.62
C VAL A 30 2.92 -0.58 15.45
N PRO A 31 2.96 -0.50 16.79
CA PRO A 31 3.76 -1.41 17.63
C PRO A 31 3.53 -2.90 17.37
N ARG A 32 2.28 -3.30 17.12
CA ARG A 32 1.93 -4.70 16.83
C ARG A 32 2.61 -5.25 15.56
N PHE A 33 3.03 -4.39 14.63
CA PHE A 33 3.64 -4.76 13.36
C PHE A 33 5.08 -4.29 13.22
N ALA A 34 5.71 -3.79 14.29
CA ALA A 34 7.01 -3.13 14.23
C ALA A 34 8.15 -4.03 13.70
N THR A 35 8.05 -5.34 13.90
CA THR A 35 9.03 -6.33 13.41
C THR A 35 8.62 -7.01 12.10
N LEU A 36 7.49 -6.62 11.50
CA LEU A 36 7.02 -7.20 10.25
C LEU A 36 7.86 -6.66 9.09
N ASN A 37 8.35 -7.55 8.24
CA ASN A 37 9.06 -7.20 7.02
C ASN A 37 8.34 -7.79 5.81
N LEU A 38 7.91 -6.93 4.89
CA LEU A 38 7.26 -7.31 3.62
C LEU A 38 8.23 -7.28 2.44
N ALA A 39 9.54 -7.18 2.66
CA ALA A 39 10.51 -7.33 1.59
C ALA A 39 10.27 -8.64 0.83
N GLY A 40 10.27 -8.58 -0.50
CA GLY A 40 9.97 -9.71 -1.37
C GLY A 40 8.48 -9.87 -1.72
N TRP A 41 7.57 -9.15 -1.07
CA TRP A 41 6.15 -9.17 -1.41
C TRP A 41 5.85 -8.27 -2.61
N THR A 42 4.84 -8.62 -3.39
CA THR A 42 4.40 -7.83 -4.55
C THR A 42 3.18 -6.99 -4.19
N VAL A 43 3.13 -5.74 -4.63
CA VAL A 43 1.92 -4.90 -4.53
C VAL A 43 1.00 -5.22 -5.70
N ASN A 44 -0.15 -5.83 -5.43
CA ASN A 44 -1.11 -6.21 -6.48
C ASN A 44 -1.94 -5.00 -6.95
N GLU A 45 -2.46 -4.22 -6.00
CA GLU A 45 -3.24 -3.01 -6.31
C GLU A 45 -3.24 -2.01 -5.15
N VAL A 46 -3.56 -0.75 -5.48
CA VAL A 46 -3.80 0.32 -4.52
C VAL A 46 -5.11 1.00 -4.91
N VAL A 47 -6.14 0.87 -4.07
CA VAL A 47 -7.50 1.33 -4.40
C VAL A 47 -8.11 2.18 -3.29
N PRO A 48 -8.87 3.22 -3.63
CA PRO A 48 -9.63 3.98 -2.64
C PRO A 48 -10.93 3.26 -2.26
N ARG A 49 -11.29 3.30 -0.98
CA ARG A 49 -12.57 2.83 -0.44
C ARG A 49 -13.18 3.89 0.48
N GLY A 50 -13.95 4.79 -0.13
CA GLY A 50 -14.42 6.00 0.54
C GLY A 50 -13.24 6.86 0.97
N LYS A 51 -13.07 7.03 2.28
CA LYS A 51 -11.94 7.80 2.86
C LYS A 51 -10.71 6.94 3.20
N HIS A 52 -10.70 5.67 2.80
CA HIS A 52 -9.62 4.74 3.10
C HIS A 52 -8.80 4.42 1.85
N LEU A 53 -7.51 4.19 2.05
CA LEU A 53 -6.59 3.69 1.03
C LEU A 53 -6.29 2.23 1.35
N LEU A 54 -6.59 1.35 0.39
CA LEU A 54 -6.35 -0.08 0.53
C LEU A 54 -5.21 -0.50 -0.40
N MET A 55 -4.12 -0.98 0.17
CA MET A 55 -3.01 -1.59 -0.56
C MET A 55 -3.08 -3.10 -0.38
N ARG A 56 -3.16 -3.84 -1.49
CA ARG A 56 -3.13 -5.31 -1.46
C ARG A 56 -1.75 -5.79 -1.83
N VAL A 57 -1.21 -6.67 -1.00
CA VAL A 57 0.09 -7.28 -1.18
C VAL A 57 -0.05 -8.79 -1.19
N GLN A 58 0.81 -9.44 -1.97
CA GLN A 58 0.91 -10.89 -2.06
C GLN A 58 2.33 -11.29 -1.66
N GLY A 59 2.43 -12.30 -0.78
CA GLY A 59 3.72 -12.87 -0.39
C GLY A 59 4.39 -13.60 -1.56
N PRO A 60 5.73 -13.78 -1.50
CA PRO A 60 6.40 -14.69 -2.41
C PRO A 60 5.89 -16.13 -2.22
N ASP A 61 5.92 -16.92 -3.29
CA ASP A 61 5.65 -18.37 -3.23
C ASP A 61 6.64 -19.11 -2.31
#